data_AF-A0A3S1IUR6-F1
#
_entry.id   AF-A0A3S1IUR6-F1
#
_cell.length_a   1.000
_cell.length_b   1.000
_cell.length_c   1.000
_cell.angle_alpha   90.00
_cell.angle_beta   90.00
_cell.angle_gamma   90.00
#
_symmetry.space_group_name_H-M   'P 1'
#
loop_
_entity.id
_entity.type
_entity.pdbx_description
1 polymer ?
#
loop_
_entity_poly.entity_id
_entity_poly.type
_entity_poly.pdbx_seq_one_letter_code
_entity_poly.pdbx_strand_id
1 'polypeptide(L)'
;MNAINTKVLPTKRKQVALFSSDPQFKREVATRLDALAIYDVRISETVDFLNGPPSETRPGIVILDLANGELLGMPGIVAARALWASVPLIAVSDELTSEQTR
;
A
#
# COMPACT_ATOMS: atom_id res chain seq x y z
N MET A 1 -16.14 1.17 -22.41
CA MET A 1 -15.96 0.36 -21.18
C MET A 1 -15.76 -1.09 -21.61
N ASN A 2 -14.60 -1.68 -21.34
CA ASN A 2 -14.41 -3.12 -21.56
C ASN A 2 -14.91 -3.86 -20.33
N ALA A 3 -15.93 -4.71 -20.52
CA ALA A 3 -16.43 -5.58 -19.46
C ALA A 3 -15.37 -6.62 -19.06
N ILE A 4 -15.14 -6.79 -17.77
CA ILE A 4 -14.22 -7.80 -17.23
C ILE A 4 -14.77 -9.18 -17.60
N ASN A 5 -14.00 -9.95 -18.37
CA ASN A 5 -14.37 -11.30 -18.77
C ASN A 5 -14.21 -12.27 -17.58
N THR A 6 -15.32 -12.71 -17.00
CA THR A 6 -15.38 -13.56 -15.80
C THR A 6 -14.96 -15.00 -16.03
N LYS A 7 -14.62 -15.42 -17.26
CA LYS A 7 -14.23 -16.81 -17.59
C LYS A 7 -12.77 -17.16 -17.30
N VAL A 8 -11.92 -16.18 -17.00
CA VAL A 8 -10.50 -16.42 -16.66
C VAL A 8 -10.26 -15.98 -15.23
N LEU A 9 -10.36 -16.91 -14.29
CA LEU A 9 -9.89 -16.68 -12.92
C LEU A 9 -8.35 -16.65 -12.97
N PRO A 10 -7.69 -15.53 -12.63
CA PRO A 10 -6.23 -15.49 -12.58
C PRO A 10 -5.73 -16.52 -11.55
N THR A 11 -4.88 -17.45 -11.99
CA THR A 11 -4.31 -18.48 -11.12
C THR A 11 -3.27 -17.93 -10.14
N LYS A 12 -2.77 -16.71 -10.35
CA LYS A 12 -1.97 -15.94 -9.39
C LYS A 12 -2.46 -14.50 -9.35
N ARG A 13 -3.03 -14.09 -8.22
CA ARG A 13 -3.39 -12.70 -7.95
C ARG A 13 -2.16 -11.92 -7.52
N LYS A 14 -2.02 -10.68 -8.01
CA LYS A 14 -0.91 -9.82 -7.59
C LYS A 14 -1.22 -9.31 -6.18
N GLN A 15 -0.28 -9.45 -5.26
CA GLN A 15 -0.47 -8.97 -3.89
C GLN A 15 -0.26 -7.46 -3.80
N VAL A 16 -1.18 -6.78 -3.13
CA VAL A 16 -1.13 -5.36 -2.77
C VAL A 16 -0.98 -5.27 -1.26
N ALA A 17 0.07 -4.62 -0.76
CA ALA A 17 0.17 -4.27 0.65
C ALA A 17 -0.36 -2.85 0.86
N LEU A 18 -1.38 -2.70 1.69
CA LEU A 18 -2.01 -1.44 2.06
C LEU A 18 -1.66 -1.10 3.51
N PHE A 19 -0.96 0.01 3.71
CA PHE A 19 -0.65 0.56 5.02
C PHE A 19 -1.44 1.85 5.20
N SER A 20 -2.26 1.92 6.24
CA SER A 20 -3.04 3.12 6.58
C SER A 20 -3.42 3.07 8.06
N SER A 21 -3.78 4.21 8.62
CA SER A 21 -4.38 4.30 9.96
C SER A 21 -5.86 4.68 9.89
N ASP A 22 -6.37 5.00 8.69
CA ASP A 22 -7.77 5.31 8.44
C ASP A 22 -8.57 4.02 8.14
N PRO A 23 -9.50 3.61 9.03
CA PRO A 23 -10.34 2.43 8.82
C PRO A 23 -11.29 2.55 7.61
N GLN A 24 -11.73 3.77 7.28
CA GLN A 24 -12.58 4.01 6.12
C GLN A 24 -11.78 3.84 4.84
N PHE A 25 -10.61 4.48 4.74
CA PHE A 25 -9.73 4.32 3.59
C PHE A 25 -9.34 2.85 3.36
N LYS A 26 -8.96 2.12 4.41
CA LYS A 26 -8.71 0.66 4.35
C LYS A 26 -9.85 -0.10 3.69
N ARG A 27 -11.08 0.15 4.15
CA ARG A 27 -12.28 -0.53 3.66
C ARG A 27 -12.56 -0.19 2.20
N GLU A 28 -12.49 1.08 1.82
CA GLU A 28 -12.79 1.52 0.46
C GLU A 28 -11.79 0.98 -0.56
N VAL A 29 -10.49 1.07 -0.26
CA VAL A 29 -9.43 0.55 -1.13
C VAL A 29 -9.53 -0.96 -1.28
N ALA A 30 -9.67 -1.70 -0.17
CA ALA A 30 -9.82 -3.15 -0.21
C ALA A 30 -11.04 -3.58 -1.03
N THR A 31 -12.21 -2.96 -0.79
CA THR A 31 -13.44 -3.27 -1.52
C THR A 31 -13.29 -3.05 -3.03
N ARG A 32 -12.67 -1.93 -3.43
CA ARG A 32 -12.48 -1.60 -4.86
C ARG A 32 -11.47 -2.53 -5.54
N LEU A 33 -10.38 -2.89 -4.86
CA LEU A 33 -9.38 -3.83 -5.39
C LEU A 33 -9.91 -5.26 -5.46
N ASP A 34 -10.67 -5.69 -4.45
CA ASP A 34 -11.30 -7.02 -4.40
C ASP A 34 -12.34 -7.17 -5.52
N ALA A 35 -13.11 -6.11 -5.83
CA ALA A 35 -14.08 -6.10 -6.92
C ALA A 35 -13.45 -6.34 -8.30
N LEU A 36 -12.15 -6.07 -8.47
CA LEU A 36 -11.42 -6.37 -9.70
C LEU A 36 -11.04 -7.86 -9.81
N ALA A 37 -11.13 -8.63 -8.73
CA ALA A 37 -10.85 -10.08 -8.65
C ALA A 37 -9.44 -10.53 -9.12
N ILE A 38 -8.52 -9.58 -9.36
CA ILE A 38 -7.14 -9.83 -9.82
C ILE A 38 -6.08 -9.57 -8.74
N TYR A 39 -6.48 -9.00 -7.60
CA TYR A 39 -5.59 -8.61 -6.51
C TYR A 39 -5.87 -9.43 -5.25
N ASP A 40 -4.82 -9.59 -4.44
CA ASP A 40 -4.88 -10.07 -3.05
C ASP A 40 -4.41 -8.91 -2.16
N VAL A 41 -5.28 -8.38 -1.31
CA VAL A 41 -4.99 -7.18 -0.52
C VAL A 41 -4.63 -7.56 0.91
N ARG A 42 -3.42 -7.19 1.35
CA ARG A 42 -3.00 -7.28 2.75
C ARG A 42 -3.07 -5.90 3.38
N ILE A 43 -3.84 -5.79 4.46
CA ILE A 43 -4.08 -4.53 5.18
C ILE A 43 -3.24 -4.54 6.47
N SER A 44 -2.55 -3.45 6.74
CA SER A 44 -1.72 -3.25 7.94
C SER A 44 -1.83 -1.82 8.43
N GLU A 45 -1.32 -1.55 9.63
CA GLU A 45 -1.25 -0.18 10.17
C GLU A 45 -0.14 0.61 9.48
N THR A 46 -0.29 1.94 9.37
CA THR A 46 0.73 2.84 8.77
C THR A 46 2.13 2.60 9.36
N VAL A 47 2.21 2.40 10.68
CA VAL A 47 3.47 2.18 11.40
C VAL A 47 4.16 0.86 11.03
N ASP A 48 3.40 -0.15 10.58
CA ASP A 48 3.96 -1.45 10.20
C ASP A 48 4.83 -1.35 8.94
N PHE A 49 4.67 -0.28 8.15
CA PHE A 49 5.53 0.02 7.01
C PHE A 49 7.01 0.08 7.41
N LEU A 50 7.32 0.53 8.63
CA LEU A 50 8.68 0.65 9.13
C LEU A 50 9.42 -0.69 9.23
N ASN A 51 8.68 -1.80 9.29
CA ASN A 51 9.25 -3.15 9.42
C ASN A 51 9.78 -3.72 8.10
N GLY A 52 9.49 -3.08 6.95
CA GLY A 52 9.87 -3.60 5.64
C GLY A 52 8.97 -4.75 5.15
N PRO A 53 9.27 -5.33 3.97
CA PRO A 53 8.51 -6.43 3.43
C PRO A 53 8.64 -7.70 4.31
N PRO A 54 7.58 -8.52 4.43
CA PRO A 54 7.65 -9.80 5.10
C PRO A 54 8.76 -10.70 4.52
N SER A 55 9.45 -11.46 5.38
CA SER A 55 10.55 -12.34 4.99
C SER A 55 10.14 -13.43 3.99
N GLU A 56 8.90 -13.92 4.08
CA GLU A 56 8.40 -15.04 3.28
C GLU A 56 7.71 -14.61 1.97
N THR A 57 7.24 -13.36 1.89
CA THR A 57 6.42 -12.90 0.77
C THR A 57 6.66 -11.42 0.48
N ARG A 58 7.00 -11.09 -0.77
CA ARG A 58 7.06 -9.69 -1.23
C ARG A 58 5.78 -9.32 -1.98
N PRO A 59 5.09 -8.23 -1.59
CA PRO A 59 3.97 -7.74 -2.36
C PRO A 59 4.43 -7.23 -3.73
N GLY A 60 3.54 -7.25 -4.70
CA GLY A 60 3.82 -6.73 -6.04
C GLY A 60 3.69 -5.21 -6.15
N ILE A 61 3.07 -4.57 -5.17
CA ILE A 61 2.94 -3.11 -5.02
C ILE A 61 2.58 -2.76 -3.56
N VAL A 62 3.04 -1.61 -3.10
CA VAL A 62 2.66 -1.00 -1.82
C VAL A 62 1.79 0.23 -2.07
N ILE A 63 0.70 0.35 -1.32
CA ILE A 63 -0.05 1.59 -1.14
C ILE A 63 0.18 2.04 0.30
N LEU A 64 0.78 3.21 0.46
CA LEU A 64 1.13 3.79 1.76
C LEU A 64 0.33 5.08 1.94
N ASP A 65 -0.63 5.07 2.85
CA ASP A 65 -1.31 6.25 3.33
C ASP A 65 -0.44 6.94 4.39
N LEU A 66 -0.08 8.19 4.11
CA LEU A 66 0.76 9.04 4.94
C LEU A 66 -0.07 9.98 5.83
N ALA A 67 -1.39 10.06 5.67
CA ALA A 67 -2.23 11.09 6.28
C ALA A 67 -1.62 12.50 6.07
N ASN A 68 -1.26 13.20 7.16
CA ASN A 68 -0.62 14.52 7.12
C ASN A 68 0.92 14.45 7.18
N GLY A 69 1.49 13.27 6.88
CA GLY A 69 2.92 13.03 6.81
C GLY A 69 3.60 12.76 8.15
N GLU A 70 2.86 12.37 9.20
CA GLU A 70 3.44 12.04 10.51
C GLU A 70 4.51 10.94 10.40
N LEU A 71 4.25 9.92 9.56
CA LEU A 71 5.20 8.82 9.29
C LEU A 71 6.53 9.33 8.71
N LEU A 72 6.52 10.43 7.94
CA LEU A 72 7.72 10.99 7.33
C LEU A 72 8.67 11.60 8.37
N GLY A 73 8.15 11.98 9.54
CA GLY A 73 8.96 12.45 10.67
C GLY A 73 9.44 11.33 11.61
N MET A 74 9.02 10.08 11.40
CA MET A 74 9.34 9.00 12.33
C MET A 74 10.81 8.52 12.16
N PRO A 75 11.51 8.28 13.29
CA PRO A 75 12.80 7.59 13.25
C PRO A 75 12.66 6.25 12.53
N GLY A 76 13.53 6.00 11.56
CA GLY A 76 13.55 4.75 10.80
C GLY A 76 12.87 4.80 9.42
N ILE A 77 12.17 5.89 9.05
CA ILE A 77 11.55 5.99 7.71
C ILE A 77 12.57 5.87 6.57
N VAL A 78 13.79 6.41 6.76
CA VAL A 78 14.88 6.28 5.77
C VAL A 78 15.31 4.83 5.60
N ALA A 79 15.44 4.09 6.70
CA ALA A 79 15.76 2.67 6.68
C ALA A 79 14.61 1.86 6.03
N ALA A 80 13.37 2.16 6.39
CA ALA A 80 12.18 1.54 5.82
C ALA A 80 12.13 1.73 4.30
N ARG A 81 12.35 2.95 3.79
CA ARG A 81 12.42 3.22 2.35
C ARG A 81 13.45 2.35 1.65
N ALA A 82 14.62 2.12 2.25
CA ALA A 82 15.64 1.23 1.71
C ALA A 82 15.16 -0.24 1.68
N LEU A 83 14.46 -0.71 2.73
CA LEU A 83 13.88 -2.06 2.76
C LEU A 83 12.86 -2.29 1.63
N TRP A 84 12.10 -1.25 1.28
CA TRP A 84 11.08 -1.29 0.24
C TRP A 84 11.59 -0.93 -1.18
N ALA A 85 12.87 -0.62 -1.36
CA ALA A 85 13.42 -0.06 -2.61
C ALA A 85 13.19 -0.90 -3.88
N SER A 86 12.90 -2.20 -3.72
CA SER A 86 12.62 -3.13 -4.83
C SER A 86 11.13 -3.30 -5.17
N VAL A 87 10.23 -2.70 -4.38
CA VAL A 87 8.79 -2.84 -4.53
C VAL A 87 8.21 -1.50 -4.99
N PRO A 88 7.43 -1.45 -6.09
CA PRO A 88 6.73 -0.23 -6.48
C PRO A 88 5.83 0.29 -5.35
N LEU A 89 5.88 1.60 -5.10
CA LEU A 89 5.16 2.25 -4.00
C LEU A 89 4.32 3.42 -4.52
N ILE A 90 3.06 3.47 -4.09
CA ILE A 90 2.17 4.63 -4.25
C ILE A 90 1.97 5.22 -2.85
N ALA A 91 2.47 6.44 -2.64
CA ALA A 91 2.16 7.20 -1.44
C ALA A 91 0.88 8.02 -1.68
N VAL A 92 -0.02 8.00 -0.70
CA VAL A 92 -1.23 8.81 -0.66
C VAL A 92 -1.13 9.68 0.59
N SER A 93 -1.46 10.96 0.46
CA SER A 93 -1.45 11.89 1.56
C SER A 93 -2.57 12.90 1.35
N ASP A 94 -2.98 13.54 2.45
CA ASP A 94 -3.73 14.79 2.38
C ASP A 94 -2.74 15.94 2.09
N GLU A 95 -2.88 17.07 2.76
CA GLU A 95 -1.97 18.20 2.64
C GLU A 95 -0.64 17.92 3.35
N LEU A 96 0.43 17.78 2.56
CA LEU A 96 1.80 17.77 3.06
C LEU A 96 2.34 19.20 3.13
N THR A 97 3.11 19.49 4.16
CA THR A 97 3.91 20.72 4.20
C THR A 97 5.00 20.71 3.12
N SER A 98 5.49 21.90 2.75
CA SER A 98 6.59 22.01 1.78
C SER A 98 7.88 21.32 2.23
N GLU A 99 8.09 21.19 3.54
CA GLU A 99 9.22 20.46 4.12
C GLU A 99 9.07 18.94 3.93
N GLN A 100 7.86 18.40 4.08
CA GLN A 100 7.56 16.97 3.89
C GLN A 100 7.51 16.54 2.42
N THR A 101 7.44 17.49 1.49
CA THR A 101 7.36 17.23 0.04
C THR A 101 8.74 17.17 -0.64
N ARG A 102 9.81 17.57 0.06
CA ARG A 102 11.20 17.55 -0.46
C ARG A 102 11.88 16.21 -0.22
#